data_AF-A0A915YY42-F1
#
_entry.id   AF-A0A915YY42-F1
#
_cell.length_a   1.000
_cell.length_b   1.000
_cell.length_c   1.000
_cell.angle_alpha   90.00
_cell.angle_beta   90.00
_cell.angle_gamma   90.00
#
_symmetry.space_group_name_H-M   'P 1'
#
loop_
_entity.id
_entity.type
_entity.pdbx_description
1 polymer ?
#
loop_
_entity_poly.entity_id
_entity_poly.type
_entity_poly.pdbx_seq_one_letter_code
_entity_poly.pdbx_strand_id
1 'polypeptide(L)'
;MLEDIEKYVNQGRMDSGSIYPLLRHDYPDQPIYKKDLYNAVYQFHQKNNPGATDASQMLQQLLEWKDSEPLWIVKPRLEPISRKLSSLFWMSPVQRELYSKYNDVIILDFK
;
A
#
# COMPACT_ATOMS: atom_id res chain seq x y z
N MET A 1 6.66 25.00 -6.77
CA MET A 1 7.04 23.57 -6.86
C MET A 1 6.47 22.74 -5.73
N LEU A 2 6.85 22.94 -4.45
CA LEU A 2 6.34 22.08 -3.36
C LEU A 2 4.81 22.19 -3.17
N GLU A 3 4.27 23.40 -3.27
CA GLU A 3 2.82 23.67 -3.22
C GLU A 3 2.07 23.00 -4.40
N ASP A 4 2.67 22.99 -5.60
CA ASP A 4 2.09 22.31 -6.75
C ASP A 4 2.11 20.78 -6.57
N ILE A 5 3.19 20.23 -6.01
CA ILE A 5 3.27 18.81 -5.65
C ILE A 5 2.14 18.47 -4.66
N GLU A 6 1.97 19.26 -3.60
CA GLU A 6 0.89 19.05 -2.61
C GLU A 6 -0.48 19.11 -3.30
N LYS A 7 -0.69 20.09 -4.19
CA LYS A 7 -1.93 20.21 -4.97
C LYS A 7 -2.18 18.99 -5.86
N TYR A 8 -1.18 18.52 -6.62
CA TYR A 8 -1.30 17.36 -7.50
C TYR A 8 -1.57 16.06 -6.73
N VAL A 9 -0.93 15.89 -5.57
CA VAL A 9 -1.16 14.73 -4.69
C VAL A 9 -2.58 14.77 -4.10
N ASN A 10 -2.99 15.92 -3.55
CA ASN A 10 -4.21 16.01 -2.76
C ASN A 10 -5.47 16.10 -3.62
N GLN A 11 -5.42 16.93 -4.67
CA GLN A 11 -6.56 17.19 -5.55
C GLN A 11 -6.57 16.25 -6.75
N GLY A 12 -5.39 15.99 -7.32
CA GLY A 12 -5.23 15.16 -8.52
C GLY A 12 -5.13 13.67 -8.24
N ARG A 13 -4.87 13.25 -6.98
CA ARG A 13 -4.54 11.85 -6.61
C ARG A 13 -3.43 11.25 -7.47
N MET A 14 -2.48 12.08 -7.88
CA MET A 14 -1.42 11.71 -8.80
C MET A 14 -0.24 11.10 -8.06
N ASP A 15 0.43 10.13 -8.69
CA ASP A 15 1.68 9.57 -8.22
C ASP A 15 2.89 10.37 -8.71
N SER A 16 4.09 10.06 -8.18
CA SER A 16 5.32 10.76 -8.59
C SER A 16 5.64 10.59 -10.08
N GLY A 17 5.23 9.47 -10.69
CA GLY A 17 5.37 9.22 -12.12
C GLY A 17 4.57 10.21 -12.97
N SER A 18 3.32 10.48 -12.57
CA SER A 18 2.44 11.43 -13.25
C SER A 18 2.81 12.89 -12.97
N ILE A 19 3.32 13.19 -11.77
CA ILE A 19 3.72 14.56 -11.37
C ILE A 19 5.02 15.00 -12.05
N TYR A 20 5.97 14.09 -12.25
CA TYR A 20 7.28 14.40 -12.83
C TYR A 20 7.23 15.15 -14.17
N PRO A 21 6.48 14.70 -15.20
CA PRO A 21 6.41 15.42 -16.48
C PRO A 21 5.77 16.81 -16.33
N LEU A 22 4.78 16.99 -15.45
CA LEU A 22 4.13 18.28 -15.20
C LEU A 22 5.13 19.28 -14.60
N LEU A 23 5.87 18.86 -13.57
CA LEU A 23 6.89 19.72 -12.98
C LEU A 23 8.01 20.05 -13.95
N ARG A 24 8.41 19.11 -14.81
CA ARG A 24 9.45 19.36 -15.82
C ARG A 24 9.01 20.37 -16.87
N HIS A 25 7.71 20.42 -17.17
CA HIS A 25 7.11 21.42 -18.05
C HIS A 25 7.04 22.79 -17.37
N ASP A 26 6.57 22.84 -16.12
CA ASP A 26 6.33 24.09 -15.40
C ASP A 26 7.62 24.72 -14.83
N TYR A 27 8.65 23.91 -14.58
CA TYR A 27 9.93 24.29 -13.98
C TYR A 27 11.13 23.75 -14.80
N PRO A 28 11.31 24.18 -16.06
CA PRO A 28 12.32 23.59 -16.96
C PRO A 28 13.76 23.81 -16.48
N ASP A 29 14.02 24.92 -15.78
CA ASP A 29 15.36 25.30 -15.31
C ASP A 29 15.70 24.77 -13.91
N GLN A 30 14.76 24.08 -13.24
CA GLN A 30 14.98 23.56 -11.90
C GLN A 30 15.35 22.08 -11.94
N PRO A 31 16.44 21.65 -11.28
CA PRO A 31 16.79 20.24 -11.21
C PRO A 31 15.77 19.49 -10.35
N ILE A 32 15.03 18.56 -10.97
CA ILE A 32 14.05 17.70 -10.28
C ILE A 32 14.66 16.31 -10.09
N TYR A 33 15.11 16.02 -8.87
CA TYR A 33 15.58 14.68 -8.50
C TYR A 33 14.39 13.78 -8.22
N LYS A 34 14.30 12.64 -8.93
CA LYS A 34 13.20 11.68 -8.79
C LYS A 34 13.02 11.18 -7.35
N LYS A 35 14.12 11.00 -6.61
CA LYS A 35 14.10 10.57 -5.21
C LYS A 35 13.43 11.61 -4.31
N ASP A 36 13.74 12.88 -4.50
CA ASP A 36 13.18 13.97 -3.70
C ASP A 36 11.70 14.18 -4.01
N LEU A 37 11.31 14.07 -5.30
CA LEU A 37 9.92 14.07 -5.71
C LEU A 37 9.14 12.90 -5.08
N TYR A 38 9.68 11.68 -5.15
CA TYR A 38 9.08 10.51 -4.53
C TYR A 38 8.88 10.73 -3.03
N ASN A 39 9.91 11.22 -2.33
CA ASN A 39 9.84 11.49 -0.90
C ASN A 39 8.79 12.55 -0.57
N ALA A 40 8.73 13.65 -1.33
CA ALA A 40 7.73 14.70 -1.13
C ALA A 40 6.31 14.16 -1.32
N VAL A 41 6.05 13.43 -2.40
CA VAL A 41 4.75 12.79 -2.68
C VAL A 41 4.37 11.84 -1.54
N TYR A 42 5.30 11.00 -1.09
CA TYR A 42 5.07 10.07 0.02
C TYR A 42 4.71 10.79 1.34
N GLN A 43 5.40 11.90 1.66
CA GLN A 43 5.11 12.70 2.85
C GLN A 43 3.72 13.34 2.78
N PHE A 44 3.31 13.85 1.60
CA PHE A 44 1.97 14.38 1.43
C PHE A 44 0.90 13.30 1.55
N HIS A 45 1.12 12.09 1.00
CA HIS A 45 0.18 10.98 1.21
C HIS A 45 0.01 10.62 2.69
N GLN A 46 1.11 10.57 3.47
CA GLN A 46 1.03 10.32 4.91
C GLN A 46 0.28 11.42 5.67
N LYS A 47 0.56 12.69 5.36
CA LYS A 47 -0.10 13.85 6.01
C LYS A 47 -1.61 13.83 5.79
N ASN A 48 -2.07 13.46 4.60
CA ASN A 48 -3.51 13.43 4.27
C ASN A 48 -4.20 12.13 4.65
N ASN A 49 -3.44 11.07 4.91
CA ASN A 49 -3.97 9.80 5.38
C ASN A 49 -3.20 9.36 6.62
N PRO A 50 -3.36 10.06 7.76
CA PRO A 50 -2.66 9.75 9.00
C PRO A 50 -3.07 8.37 9.56
N GLY A 51 -4.16 7.80 9.04
CA GLY A 51 -4.63 6.44 9.31
C GLY A 51 -4.39 5.45 8.16
N ALA A 52 -3.60 5.81 7.13
CA ALA A 52 -3.05 4.83 6.18
C ALA A 52 -2.26 3.83 7.01
N THR A 53 -2.92 2.74 7.34
CA THR A 53 -2.52 1.79 8.36
C THR A 53 -1.14 1.30 7.96
N ASP A 54 -0.12 1.67 8.75
CA ASP A 54 1.22 1.13 8.56
C ASP A 54 1.10 -0.40 8.50
N ALA A 55 1.92 -1.04 7.68
CA ALA A 55 1.90 -2.50 7.55
C ALA A 55 2.03 -3.18 8.94
N SER A 56 2.68 -2.52 9.89
CA SER A 56 2.74 -2.91 11.30
C SER A 56 1.37 -2.92 11.99
N GLN A 57 0.58 -1.85 11.86
CA GLN A 57 -0.77 -1.73 12.41
C GLN A 57 -1.74 -2.72 11.76
N MET A 58 -1.65 -2.91 10.44
CA MET A 58 -2.48 -3.89 9.73
C MET A 58 -2.16 -5.30 10.22
N LEU A 59 -0.88 -5.64 10.38
CA LEU A 59 -0.47 -6.93 10.91
C LEU A 59 -0.96 -7.13 12.35
N GLN A 60 -0.86 -6.09 13.20
CA GLN A 60 -1.36 -6.15 14.57
C GLN A 60 -2.86 -6.44 14.59
N GLN A 61 -3.65 -5.71 13.80
CA GLN A 61 -5.10 -5.92 13.73
C GLN A 61 -5.47 -7.34 13.27
N LEU A 62 -4.76 -7.88 12.29
CA LEU A 62 -4.95 -9.26 11.84
C LEU A 62 -4.65 -10.28 12.94
N LEU A 63 -3.60 -10.06 13.73
CA LEU A 63 -3.27 -10.93 14.87
C LEU A 63 -4.35 -10.84 15.96
N GLU A 64 -4.84 -9.64 16.26
CA GLU A 64 -5.96 -9.44 17.22
C GLU A 64 -7.23 -10.15 16.77
N TRP A 65 -7.58 -10.09 15.47
CA TRP A 65 -8.72 -10.84 14.92
C TRP A 65 -8.53 -12.35 14.99
N LYS A 66 -7.30 -12.82 14.83
CA LYS A 66 -6.99 -14.26 14.97
C LYS A 66 -7.08 -14.73 16.42
N ASP A 67 -6.69 -13.89 17.36
CA ASP A 67 -6.80 -14.20 18.79
C ASP A 67 -8.26 -14.23 19.25
N SER A 68 -9.12 -13.36 18.69
CA SER A 68 -10.55 -13.35 19.00
C SER A 68 -11.35 -14.44 18.27
N GLU A 69 -11.01 -14.73 17.01
CA GLU A 69 -11.65 -15.74 16.19
C GLU A 69 -10.59 -16.64 15.52
N PRO A 70 -10.31 -17.83 16.10
CA PRO A 70 -9.23 -18.72 15.62
C PRO A 70 -9.39 -19.25 14.18
N LEU A 71 -10.53 -19.00 13.54
CA LEU A 71 -10.77 -19.38 12.14
C LEU A 71 -10.02 -18.49 11.15
N TRP A 72 -9.61 -17.28 11.57
CA TRP A 72 -8.72 -16.43 10.79
C TRP A 72 -7.39 -17.13 10.52
N ILE A 73 -6.99 -17.13 9.25
CA ILE A 73 -5.64 -17.54 8.87
C ILE A 73 -4.80 -16.27 8.81
N VAL A 74 -3.74 -16.20 9.61
CA VAL A 74 -2.75 -15.12 9.55
C VAL A 74 -1.37 -15.76 9.66
N LYS A 75 -0.57 -15.59 8.61
CA LYS A 75 0.77 -16.16 8.41
C LYS A 75 1.72 -15.05 7.94
N PRO A 76 2.29 -14.27 8.86
CA PRO A 76 3.39 -13.36 8.54
C PRO A 76 4.67 -14.17 8.29
N ARG A 77 5.47 -13.73 7.33
CA ARG A 77 6.84 -14.19 7.12
C ARG A 77 7.78 -13.04 7.43
N LEU A 78 8.69 -13.28 8.38
CA LEU A 78 9.73 -12.33 8.73
C LEU A 78 11.05 -12.79 8.12
N GLU A 79 11.85 -11.84 7.66
CA GLU A 79 13.24 -12.10 7.32
C GLU A 79 14.00 -12.58 8.57
N PRO A 80 14.76 -13.69 8.50
CA PRO A 80 15.40 -14.28 9.67
C PRO A 80 16.33 -13.32 10.41
N ILE A 81 17.03 -12.46 9.68
CA ILE A 81 18.07 -11.57 10.22
C ILE A 81 17.46 -10.22 10.63
N SER A 82 16.81 -9.54 9.68
CA SER A 82 16.32 -8.17 9.92
C SER A 82 14.99 -8.11 10.67
N ARG A 83 14.30 -9.26 10.82
CA ARG A 83 12.94 -9.38 11.36
C ARG A 83 11.90 -8.50 10.66
N LYS A 84 12.22 -8.02 9.46
CA LYS A 84 11.29 -7.25 8.63
C LYS A 84 10.24 -8.17 8.03
N LEU A 85 9.01 -7.69 7.94
CA LEU A 85 7.92 -8.40 7.27
C LEU A 85 8.21 -8.50 5.77
N SER A 86 8.44 -9.72 5.27
CA SER A 86 8.73 -9.98 3.85
C SER A 86 7.50 -10.44 3.07
N SER A 87 6.57 -11.13 3.72
CA SER A 87 5.26 -11.45 3.14
C SER A 87 4.22 -11.65 4.23
N LEU A 88 2.96 -11.48 3.85
CA LEU A 88 1.81 -11.68 4.74
C LEU A 88 0.73 -12.43 3.97
N PHE A 89 0.43 -13.65 4.42
CA PHE A 89 -0.75 -14.37 3.96
C PHE A 89 -1.83 -14.29 5.03
N TRP A 90 -3.02 -13.83 4.65
CA TRP A 90 -4.16 -13.77 5.54
C TRP A 90 -5.45 -14.17 4.82
N MET A 91 -6.41 -14.70 5.57
CA MET A 91 -7.71 -15.12 5.06
C MET A 91 -8.73 -15.05 6.19
N SER A 92 -9.83 -14.34 5.96
CA SER A 92 -10.94 -14.29 6.90
C SER A 92 -11.67 -15.64 6.99
N PRO A 93 -12.45 -15.91 8.05
CA PRO A 93 -13.26 -17.12 8.17
C PRO A 93 -14.20 -17.32 6.99
N VAL A 94 -14.85 -16.25 6.53
CA VAL A 94 -15.74 -16.27 5.36
C VAL A 94 -14.97 -16.64 4.10
N GLN A 95 -13.80 -16.02 3.87
CA GLN A 95 -12.95 -16.35 2.73
C GLN A 95 -12.45 -17.80 2.79
N ARG A 96 -12.16 -18.31 3.98
CA ARG A 96 -11.76 -19.70 4.20
C ARG A 96 -12.90 -20.67 3.89
N GLU A 97 -14.12 -20.34 4.29
CA GLU A 97 -15.30 -21.14 3.97
C GLU A 97 -15.56 -21.15 2.46
N LEU A 98 -15.54 -19.98 1.82
CA LEU A 98 -15.68 -19.86 0.37
C LEU A 98 -14.58 -20.62 -0.37
N TYR A 99 -13.33 -20.51 0.08
CA TYR A 99 -12.23 -21.29 -0.47
C TYR A 99 -12.45 -22.79 -0.27
N SER A 100 -12.91 -23.24 0.91
CA SER A 100 -13.23 -24.65 1.12
C SER A 100 -14.33 -25.15 0.19
N LYS A 101 -15.26 -24.27 -0.20
CA LYS A 101 -16.42 -24.61 -1.03
C LYS A 101 -16.15 -24.55 -2.53
N TYR A 102 -15.24 -23.68 -2.97
CA TYR A 102 -15.05 -23.35 -4.38
C TYR A 102 -13.57 -23.39 -4.83
N ASN A 103 -12.67 -24.05 -4.09
CA ASN A 103 -11.26 -24.15 -4.49
C ASN A 103 -11.04 -24.91 -5.81
N ASP A 104 -12.04 -25.62 -6.29
CA ASP A 104 -12.10 -26.36 -7.55
C ASP A 104 -12.65 -25.53 -8.72
N VAL A 105 -13.15 -24.32 -8.45
CA VAL A 105 -13.66 -23.42 -9.49
C VAL A 105 -12.50 -22.67 -10.16
N ILE A 106 -12.27 -22.97 -11.44
CA ILE A 106 -11.32 -22.25 -12.28
C ILE A 106 -12.02 -21.03 -12.87
N ILE A 107 -11.66 -19.83 -12.40
CA ILE A 107 -12.07 -18.57 -13.04
C ILE A 107 -11.14 -18.34 -14.24
N LEU A 108 -11.66 -18.57 -15.44
CA LEU A 108 -10.97 -18.21 -16.67
C LEU A 108 -11.34 -16.76 -17.00
N ASP A 109 -10.40 -15.84 -16.78
CA ASP A 109 -10.49 -14.47 -17.26
C ASP A 109 -10.11 -14.47 -18.75
N PHE A 110 -11.10 -14.64 -19.62
CA PHE A 110 -10.91 -14.50 -21.05
C PHE A 110 -10.85 -13.00 -21.38
N LYS A 111 -9.62 -12.54 -21.64
CA LYS A 111 -9.32 -11.19 -22.08
C LYS A 111 -9.67 -10.96 -23.55
#